data_AF-A0A963JV76-F1
#
_entry.id   AF-A0A963JV76-F1
#
_cell.length_a   1.000
_cell.length_b   1.000
_cell.length_c   1.000
_cell.angle_alpha   90.00
_cell.angle_beta   90.00
_cell.angle_gamma   90.00
#
_symmetry.space_group_name_H-M   'P 1'
#
loop_
_entity.id
_entity.type
_entity.pdbx_description
1 polymer ?
#
loop_
_entity_poly.entity_id
_entity_poly.type
_entity_poly.pdbx_seq_one_letter_code
_entity_poly.pdbx_strand_id
1 'polypeptide(L)'
;MSLPRIATPLFLAAALLTGVAHAQSAAPVAVDGAWARASVPGQKATGAFMRLTAAQATSLVRAESPAAGVTEVHEMKMDGDVMKMRAVPSLALP
;
A
#
# COMPACT_ATOMS: atom_id res chain seq x y z
N MET A 1 55.69 -5.75 18.80
CA MET A 1 55.10 -4.78 17.85
C MET A 1 53.63 -4.62 18.22
N SER A 2 53.32 -3.65 19.07
CA SER A 2 52.00 -3.44 19.67
C SER A 2 51.08 -2.67 18.70
N LEU A 3 50.03 -3.32 18.20
CA LEU A 3 48.97 -2.65 17.42
C LEU A 3 48.38 -1.49 18.24
N PRO A 4 48.12 -0.32 17.62
CA PRO A 4 47.68 0.86 18.34
C PRO A 4 46.26 0.66 18.89
N ARG A 5 46.12 0.71 20.22
CA ARG A 5 44.84 0.70 20.99
C ARG A 5 43.87 1.85 20.63
N ILE A 6 44.27 2.74 19.72
CA ILE A 6 43.53 3.93 19.29
C ILE A 6 42.68 3.65 18.03
N ALA A 7 42.96 2.56 17.30
CA ALA A 7 42.17 2.19 16.11
C ALA A 7 40.74 1.72 16.48
N THR A 8 40.59 1.06 17.63
CA THR A 8 39.32 0.44 18.07
C THR A 8 38.18 1.43 18.39
N PRO A 9 38.38 2.57 19.10
CA PRO A 9 37.28 3.51 19.35
C PRO A 9 36.85 4.28 18.10
N LEU A 10 37.75 4.48 17.13
CA LEU A 10 37.44 5.20 15.90
C LEU A 10 36.52 4.38 14.97
N PHE A 11 36.69 3.06 14.93
CA PHE A 11 35.80 2.16 14.20
C PHE A 11 34.40 2.07 14.84
N LEU A 12 34.29 2.16 16.16
CA LEU A 12 33.00 2.11 16.86
C LEU A 12 32.20 3.40 16.70
N ALA A 13 32.86 4.56 16.61
CA ALA A 13 32.22 5.85 16.36
C ALA A 13 31.66 5.98 14.92
N ALA A 14 32.35 5.39 13.93
CA ALA A 14 31.89 5.38 12.53
C ALA A 14 30.66 4.47 12.33
N ALA A 15 30.51 3.42 13.14
CA ALA A 15 29.37 2.49 13.07
C ALA A 15 28.06 3.08 13.62
N LEU A 16 28.12 4.13 14.43
CA LEU A 16 26.94 4.80 15.00
C LEU A 16 26.29 5.83 14.06
N LEU A 17 26.98 6.21 12.97
CA LEU A 17 26.48 7.20 12.01
C LEU A 17 25.71 6.59 10.82
N THR A 18 25.74 5.27 10.65
CA THR A 18 25.08 4.60 9.51
C THR A 18 23.65 4.13 9.80
N GLY A 19 23.18 4.32 11.04
CA GLY A 19 21.94 3.71 11.52
C GLY A 19 20.90 4.71 12.01
N VAL A 20 20.34 5.56 11.15
CA VAL A 20 18.93 6.01 11.19
C VAL A 20 18.67 7.02 10.06
N ALA A 21 18.58 6.52 8.83
CA ALA A 21 17.87 7.23 7.78
C ALA A 21 16.98 6.23 7.03
N HIS A 22 16.11 5.55 7.77
CA HIS A 22 14.87 5.07 7.17
C HIS A 22 14.00 6.29 6.97
N ALA A 23 14.32 7.08 5.94
CA ALA A 23 13.30 7.89 5.29
C ALA A 23 12.27 6.87 4.80
N GLN A 24 11.27 6.59 5.63
CA GLN A 24 10.02 6.06 5.15
C GLN A 24 9.53 7.16 4.22
N SER A 25 9.88 7.06 2.92
CA SER A 25 9.27 7.92 1.92
C SER A 25 7.78 7.82 2.21
N ALA A 26 7.10 8.95 2.39
CA ALA A 26 5.65 8.96 2.54
C ALA A 26 5.10 7.95 1.54
N ALA A 27 4.33 6.96 2.03
CA ALA A 27 3.87 5.86 1.18
C ALA A 27 3.34 6.49 -0.11
N PRO A 28 3.79 6.02 -1.30
CA PRO A 28 3.54 6.73 -2.56
C PRO A 28 2.05 6.95 -2.83
N VAL A 29 1.20 6.20 -2.13
CA VAL A 29 -0.25 6.34 -2.07
C VAL A 29 -0.69 6.47 -0.61
N ALA A 30 -1.38 7.56 -0.28
CA ALA A 30 -2.07 7.74 0.99
C ALA A 30 -3.41 7.00 0.97
N VAL A 31 -3.76 6.36 2.09
CA VAL A 31 -5.01 5.59 2.26
C VAL A 31 -5.80 6.16 3.43
N ASP A 32 -7.01 6.66 3.14
CA ASP A 32 -7.88 7.26 4.15
C ASP A 32 -9.22 6.51 4.26
N GLY A 33 -9.69 6.37 5.50
CA GLY A 33 -11.04 5.88 5.80
C GLY A 33 -11.31 4.47 5.28
N ALA A 34 -10.33 3.57 5.36
CA ALA A 34 -10.50 2.20 4.92
C ALA A 34 -11.48 1.42 5.82
N TRP A 35 -12.49 0.80 5.22
CA TRP A 35 -13.43 -0.08 5.91
C TRP A 35 -13.97 -1.16 4.97
N ALA A 36 -14.45 -2.27 5.54
CA ALA A 36 -15.10 -3.33 4.79
C ALA A 36 -16.52 -3.56 5.32
N ARG A 37 -17.45 -3.82 4.41
CA ARG A 37 -18.82 -4.17 4.78
C ARG A 37 -18.86 -5.63 5.23
N ALA A 38 -19.55 -5.92 6.32
CA ALA A 38 -19.84 -7.30 6.69
C ALA A 38 -20.66 -8.00 5.59
N SER A 39 -20.36 -9.26 5.32
CA SER A 39 -21.18 -10.06 4.41
C SER A 39 -22.58 -10.26 4.97
N VAL A 40 -23.57 -10.31 4.08
CA VAL A 40 -24.95 -10.67 4.43
C VAL A 40 -25.04 -12.18 4.54
N PRO A 41 -25.80 -12.77 5.50
CA PRO A 41 -25.99 -14.21 5.58
C PRO A 41 -26.38 -14.82 4.22
N GLY A 42 -25.67 -15.87 3.80
CA GLY A 42 -25.87 -16.53 2.51
C GLY A 42 -25.14 -15.89 1.31
N GLN A 43 -24.59 -14.68 1.45
CA GLN A 43 -23.77 -14.04 0.41
C GLN A 43 -22.28 -14.31 0.63
N LYS A 44 -21.57 -14.65 -0.45
CA LYS A 44 -20.13 -14.93 -0.44
C LYS A 44 -19.26 -13.73 -0.82
N ALA A 45 -19.89 -12.64 -1.27
CA ALA A 45 -19.22 -11.42 -1.71
C ALA A 45 -19.56 -10.24 -0.80
N THR A 46 -18.59 -9.34 -0.64
CA THR A 46 -18.77 -8.05 0.04
C THR A 46 -17.79 -7.03 -0.57
N GLY A 47 -17.89 -5.76 -0.14
CA GLY A 47 -17.03 -4.67 -0.60
C GLY A 47 -16.13 -4.12 0.51
N ALA A 48 -14.93 -3.71 0.10
CA ALA A 48 -14.03 -2.85 0.88
C ALA A 48 -13.92 -1.48 0.20
N PHE A 49 -13.87 -0.43 1.01
CA PHE A 49 -13.94 0.94 0.58
C PHE A 49 -12.84 1.74 1.27
N MET A 50 -12.14 2.58 0.52
CA MET A 50 -11.10 3.48 1.01
C MET A 50 -10.92 4.61 0.00
N ARG A 51 -10.29 5.70 0.43
CA ARG A 51 -9.81 6.74 -0.47
C ARG A 51 -8.32 6.55 -0.69
N LEU A 52 -7.91 6.52 -1.95
CA LEU A 52 -6.50 6.45 -2.35
C LEU A 52 -6.10 7.78 -2.98
N THR A 53 -4.98 8.35 -2.55
CA THR A 53 -4.40 9.59 -3.11
C THR A 53 -2.94 9.32 -3.46
N ALA A 54 -2.54 9.46 -4.72
CA ALA A 54 -1.17 9.22 -5.15
C ALA A 54 -0.40 10.53 -5.38
N ALA A 55 0.86 10.60 -4.96
CA ALA A 55 1.71 11.77 -5.21
C ALA A 55 2.34 11.76 -6.62
N GLN A 56 2.28 10.62 -7.31
CA GLN A 56 2.87 10.35 -8.61
C GLN A 56 1.90 9.49 -9.43
N ALA A 57 2.03 9.52 -10.76
CA ALA A 57 1.22 8.68 -11.64
C ALA A 57 1.34 7.19 -11.27
N THR A 58 0.26 6.63 -10.72
CA THR A 58 0.23 5.29 -10.10
C THR A 58 -1.04 4.56 -10.52
N SER A 59 -0.98 3.24 -10.62
CA SER A 59 -2.16 2.40 -10.90
C SER A 59 -2.34 1.34 -9.82
N LEU A 60 -3.56 1.21 -9.31
CA LEU A 60 -3.99 0.08 -8.49
C LEU A 60 -4.22 -1.13 -9.40
N VAL A 61 -3.36 -2.14 -9.28
CA VAL A 61 -3.39 -3.34 -10.14
C VAL A 61 -3.96 -4.57 -9.45
N ARG A 62 -3.98 -4.60 -8.11
CA ARG A 62 -4.45 -5.74 -7.32
C ARG A 62 -4.79 -5.32 -5.89
N ALA A 63 -5.72 -6.03 -5.27
CA ALA A 63 -5.92 -6.06 -3.84
C ALA A 63 -5.79 -7.51 -3.35
N GLU A 64 -5.51 -7.73 -2.07
CA GLU A 64 -5.51 -9.06 -1.45
C GLU A 64 -5.96 -8.97 0.00
N SER A 65 -6.57 -10.06 0.50
CA SER A 65 -6.99 -10.14 1.89
C SER A 65 -7.02 -11.59 2.36
N PRO A 66 -6.52 -11.92 3.56
CA PRO A 66 -6.68 -13.26 4.11
C PRO A 66 -8.15 -13.63 4.39
N ALA A 67 -9.05 -12.64 4.45
CA ALA A 67 -10.48 -12.86 4.67
C ALA A 67 -11.26 -13.21 3.39
N ALA A 68 -10.63 -13.11 2.21
CA ALA A 68 -11.29 -13.34 0.92
C ALA A 68 -10.42 -14.22 0.01
N GLY A 69 -10.97 -15.31 -0.50
CA GLY A 69 -10.26 -16.18 -1.45
C GLY A 69 -10.01 -15.54 -2.82
N VAL A 70 -10.83 -14.53 -3.18
CA VAL A 70 -10.70 -13.75 -4.42
C VAL A 70 -10.99 -12.29 -4.11
N THR A 71 -10.23 -11.40 -4.73
CA THR A 71 -10.35 -9.94 -4.63
C THR A 71 -10.30 -9.35 -6.04
N GLU A 72 -11.22 -8.43 -6.33
CA GLU A 72 -11.32 -7.76 -7.62
C GLU A 72 -11.48 -6.25 -7.40
N VAL A 73 -10.92 -5.45 -8.31
CA VAL A 73 -11.15 -3.99 -8.34
C VAL A 73 -12.30 -3.74 -9.29
N HIS A 74 -13.37 -3.11 -8.80
CA HIS A 74 -14.55 -2.82 -9.60
C HIS A 74 -14.65 -1.32 -9.85
N GLU A 75 -14.81 -0.92 -11.12
CA GLU A 75 -15.11 0.47 -11.47
C GLU A 75 -16.60 0.65 -11.70
N MET A 76 -17.12 1.81 -11.28
CA MET A 76 -18.47 2.26 -11.62
C MET A 76 -18.37 3.32 -12.69
N LYS A 77 -18.99 3.08 -13.85
CA LYS A 77 -18.96 4.02 -14.97
C LYS A 77 -20.33 4.11 -15.65
N MET A 78 -20.69 5.30 -16.09
CA MET A 78 -21.86 5.51 -16.93
C MET A 78 -21.60 4.96 -18.34
N ASP A 79 -22.55 4.18 -18.84
CA ASP A 79 -22.64 3.70 -20.21
C ASP A 79 -24.00 4.11 -20.77
N GLY A 80 -24.02 5.24 -21.49
CA GLY A 80 -25.25 5.97 -21.78
C GLY A 80 -25.94 6.41 -20.48
N ASP A 81 -27.20 6.02 -20.33
CA ASP A 81 -28.03 6.34 -19.16
C ASP A 81 -27.94 5.30 -18.03
N VAL A 82 -27.08 4.27 -18.17
CA VAL A 82 -26.97 3.18 -17.20
C VAL A 82 -25.62 3.22 -16.48
N MET A 83 -25.66 3.22 -15.15
CA MET A 83 -24.46 3.00 -14.34
C MET A 83 -24.11 1.52 -14.32
N LYS A 84 -22.90 1.17 -14.77
CA LYS A 84 -22.39 -0.20 -14.78
C LYS A 84 -21.24 -0.35 -13.80
N MET A 85 -21.23 -1.46 -13.08
CA MET A 85 -20.12 -1.89 -12.25
C MET A 85 -19.44 -3.09 -12.91
N ARG A 86 -18.12 -3.04 -13.07
CA ARG A 86 -17.36 -4.14 -13.68
C ARG A 86 -15.98 -4.28 -13.05
N ALA A 87 -15.49 -5.51 -13.01
CA ALA A 87 -14.09 -5.78 -12.67
C ALA A 87 -13.15 -5.16 -13.71
N VAL A 88 -12.06 -4.58 -13.24
CA VAL A 88 -10.99 -4.03 -14.08
C VAL A 88 -9.63 -4.62 -13.68
N PRO A 89 -8.72 -4.84 -14.64
CA PRO A 89 -7.39 -5.36 -14.35
C PRO A 89 -6.48 -4.31 -13.68
N SER A 90 -6.79 -3.02 -13.85
CA SER A 90 -6.08 -1.92 -13.20
C SER A 90 -6.94 -0.66 -13.16
N LEU A 91 -6.73 0.17 -12.14
CA LEU A 91 -7.34 1.49 -11.99
C LEU A 91 -6.25 2.54 -11.81
N ALA A 92 -6.18 3.53 -12.71
CA ALA A 92 -5.29 4.67 -12.53
C ALA A 92 -5.76 5.52 -11.33
N LEU A 93 -4.82 5.90 -10.47
CA LEU A 93 -5.10 6.75 -9.31
C LEU A 93 -4.86 8.22 -9.66
N PRO A 94 -5.69 9.13 -9.10
CA PRO A 94 -5.51 10.57 -9.27
C PRO A 94 -4.27 11.11 -8.54
#